data_AF-A0A1B7NAI2-F1
#
_entry.id   AF-A0A1B7NAI2-F1
#
_cell.length_a   1.000
_cell.length_b   1.000
_cell.length_c   1.000
_cell.angle_alpha   90.00
_cell.angle_beta   90.00
_cell.angle_gamma   90.00
#
_symmetry.space_group_name_H-M   'P 1'
#
loop_
_entity.id
_entity.type
_entity.pdbx_description
1 polymer ?
#
loop_
_entity_poly.entity_id
_entity_poly.type
_entity_poly.pdbx_seq_one_letter_code
_entity_poly.pdbx_strand_id
1 'polypeptide(L)'
;MVLASTPKPAASHSLPVSPVNATSSSSSVPEPLSAYTCPICFSPPTNATLTPCGHICCGACLFAAVKSTVKRNMVIAMDRAPVPRCPVCRAEIPGWDGRGGGVVGLKAQVVYSL
;
A
#
# COMPACT_ATOMS: atom_id res chain seq x y z
N MET A 1 2.51 -3.73 -56.88
CA MET A 1 3.55 -3.27 -55.93
C MET A 1 2.96 -2.22 -55.02
N VAL A 2 2.54 -2.57 -53.80
CA VAL A 2 2.75 -1.78 -52.57
C VAL A 2 2.78 -2.79 -51.42
N LEU A 3 3.88 -2.80 -50.66
CA LEU A 3 4.19 -3.77 -49.60
C LEU A 3 3.43 -3.46 -48.31
N ALA A 4 3.00 -4.52 -47.62
CA ALA A 4 2.47 -4.50 -46.26
C ALA A 4 3.54 -4.06 -45.25
N SER A 5 3.12 -3.46 -44.13
CA SER A 5 3.99 -3.25 -42.96
C SER A 5 3.18 -3.44 -41.68
N THR A 6 3.41 -4.58 -41.02
CA THR A 6 2.93 -4.90 -39.68
C THR A 6 3.84 -4.26 -38.63
N PRO A 7 3.31 -3.81 -37.46
CA PRO A 7 4.15 -3.38 -36.36
C PRO A 7 4.75 -4.58 -35.60
N LYS A 8 6.05 -4.49 -35.36
CA LYS A 8 6.97 -5.40 -34.65
C LYS A 8 6.59 -5.56 -33.17
N PRO A 9 6.60 -6.78 -32.58
CA PRO A 9 6.41 -6.96 -31.14
C PRO A 9 7.64 -6.47 -30.37
N ALA A 10 7.41 -5.68 -29.32
CA ALA A 10 8.46 -5.22 -28.41
C ALA A 10 8.98 -6.40 -27.57
N ALA A 11 10.30 -6.54 -27.54
CA ALA A 11 11.01 -7.60 -26.84
C ALA A 11 10.81 -7.53 -25.32
N SER A 12 10.46 -8.67 -24.74
CA SER A 12 10.43 -8.91 -23.30
C SER A 12 11.85 -8.89 -22.73
N HIS A 13 12.23 -7.80 -22.07
CA HIS A 13 13.45 -7.77 -21.28
C HIS A 13 13.15 -8.27 -19.86
N SER A 14 13.49 -9.54 -19.61
CA SER A 14 13.47 -10.17 -18.29
C SER A 14 14.50 -9.47 -17.39
N LEU A 15 14.05 -8.84 -16.31
CA LEU A 15 14.94 -8.33 -15.27
C LEU A 15 15.56 -9.51 -14.49
N PRO A 16 16.82 -9.38 -14.02
CA PRO A 16 17.47 -10.41 -13.23
C PRO A 16 16.79 -10.55 -11.87
N VAL A 17 16.20 -11.72 -11.62
CA VAL A 17 15.66 -12.12 -10.33
C VAL A 17 16.83 -12.31 -9.38
N SER A 18 17.00 -11.38 -8.44
CA SER A 18 17.94 -11.56 -7.33
C SER A 18 17.50 -12.79 -6.51
N PRO A 19 18.44 -13.61 -6.00
CA PRO A 19 18.09 -14.83 -5.28
C PRO A 19 17.35 -14.45 -3.99
N VAL A 20 16.05 -14.73 -3.97
CA VAL A 20 15.26 -14.71 -2.74
C VAL A 20 15.79 -15.83 -1.85
N ASN A 21 16.43 -15.45 -0.76
CA ASN A 21 16.96 -16.36 0.25
C ASN A 21 15.78 -17.11 0.91
N ALA A 22 15.40 -18.24 0.34
CA ALA A 22 14.38 -19.13 0.85
C ALA A 22 14.96 -19.96 2.00
N THR A 23 14.98 -19.40 3.21
CA THR A 23 15.18 -20.10 4.49
C THR A 23 14.53 -19.21 5.55
N SER A 24 13.44 -19.57 6.21
CA SER A 24 13.40 -20.62 7.22
C SER A 24 11.95 -20.98 7.54
N SER A 25 11.63 -22.26 7.52
CA SER A 25 10.48 -22.86 8.21
C SER A 25 10.70 -22.82 9.72
N SER A 26 10.52 -21.65 10.34
CA SER A 26 10.51 -21.51 11.80
C SER A 26 9.08 -21.65 12.31
N SER A 27 8.88 -22.46 13.35
CA SER A 27 7.69 -22.42 14.21
C SER A 27 7.30 -20.96 14.47
N SER A 28 6.26 -20.48 13.79
CA SER A 28 6.03 -19.05 13.62
C SER A 28 5.40 -18.49 14.88
N VAL A 29 6.25 -18.10 15.83
CA VAL A 29 5.84 -17.16 16.87
C VAL A 29 5.33 -15.93 16.12
N PRO A 30 4.06 -15.54 16.27
CA PRO A 30 3.53 -14.36 15.58
C PRO A 30 4.34 -13.15 16.02
N GLU A 31 4.95 -12.46 15.06
CA GLU A 31 5.73 -11.25 15.32
C GLU A 31 4.78 -10.16 15.84
N PRO A 32 5.14 -9.47 16.95
CA PRO A 32 4.28 -8.43 17.49
C PRO A 32 4.19 -7.25 16.50
N LEU A 33 3.01 -6.62 16.42
CA LEU A 33 2.80 -5.45 15.56
C LEU A 33 3.75 -4.28 15.88
N SER A 34 4.34 -4.26 17.07
CA SER A 34 5.36 -3.29 17.47
C SER A 34 6.68 -3.41 16.71
N ALA A 35 6.97 -4.57 16.13
CA ALA A 35 8.16 -4.77 15.30
C ALA A 35 7.92 -4.31 13.84
N TYR A 36 6.66 -4.16 13.42
CA TYR A 36 6.34 -3.50 12.16
C TYR A 36 6.70 -2.00 12.23
N THR A 37 7.28 -1.48 11.16
CA THR A 37 7.64 -0.06 11.04
C THR A 37 6.70 0.64 10.06
N CYS A 38 6.02 1.69 10.50
CA CYS A 38 5.17 2.49 9.62
C CYS A 38 6.03 3.10 8.48
N PRO A 39 5.68 2.89 7.19
CA PRO A 39 6.49 3.35 6.07
C PRO A 39 6.48 4.88 5.86
N ILE A 40 5.67 5.61 6.64
CA ILE A 40 5.52 7.06 6.53
C ILE A 40 6.32 7.79 7.61
N CYS A 41 6.21 7.34 8.87
CA CYS A 41 6.86 7.99 10.02
C CYS A 41 8.03 7.21 10.61
N PHE A 42 8.32 6.00 10.10
CA PHE A 42 9.44 5.16 10.51
C PHE A 42 9.48 4.79 11.99
N SER A 43 8.29 4.71 12.61
CA SER A 43 8.09 4.27 13.98
C SER A 43 7.08 3.12 14.03
N PRO A 44 7.00 2.38 15.15
CA PRO A 44 5.90 1.43 15.38
C PRO A 44 4.54 2.11 15.18
N PRO A 45 3.58 1.50 14.44
CA PRO A 45 2.31 2.12 14.15
C PRO A 45 1.45 2.41 15.39
N THR A 46 1.09 3.67 15.59
CA THR A 46 0.05 4.08 16.55
C THR A 46 -1.32 4.10 15.87
N ASN A 47 -2.36 3.54 16.49
CA ASN A 47 -3.68 3.38 15.87
C ASN A 47 -3.55 2.77 14.47
N ALA A 48 -2.88 1.63 14.40
CA ALA A 48 -2.51 0.98 13.15
C ALA A 48 -3.74 0.76 12.26
N THR A 49 -3.62 1.04 10.98
CA THR A 49 -4.70 0.92 10.01
C THR A 49 -4.22 0.09 8.82
N LEU A 50 -5.05 -0.85 8.40
CA LEU A 50 -4.84 -1.75 7.28
C LEU A 50 -5.67 -1.27 6.09
N THR A 51 -5.00 -1.05 4.96
CA THR A 51 -5.67 -0.76 3.68
C THR A 51 -6.17 -2.05 3.03
N PRO A 52 -7.17 -2.01 2.11
CA PRO A 52 -7.68 -3.22 1.44
C PRO A 52 -6.63 -4.00 0.65
N CYS A 53 -5.55 -3.34 0.25
CA CYS A 53 -4.40 -3.97 -0.40
C CYS A 53 -3.38 -4.58 0.57
N GLY A 54 -3.63 -4.56 1.88
CA GLY A 54 -2.82 -5.23 2.89
C GLY A 54 -1.71 -4.38 3.54
N HIS A 55 -1.50 -3.13 3.12
CA HIS A 55 -0.46 -2.29 3.73
C HIS A 55 -0.92 -1.67 5.05
N ILE A 56 -0.03 -1.69 6.04
CA ILE A 56 -0.24 -1.17 7.39
C ILE A 56 0.51 0.15 7.57
N CYS A 57 -0.11 1.11 8.24
CA CYS A 57 0.53 2.36 8.66
C CYS A 57 -0.21 2.96 9.86
N CYS A 58 0.34 4.01 10.48
CA CYS A 58 -0.39 4.75 11.51
C CYS A 58 -1.67 5.34 10.91
N GLY A 59 -2.77 5.35 11.66
CA GLY A 59 -4.02 5.97 11.21
C GLY A 59 -3.82 7.43 10.79
N ALA A 60 -3.20 8.25 11.64
CA ALA A 60 -2.92 9.66 11.30
C ALA A 60 -2.07 9.83 10.03
N CYS A 61 -1.06 8.95 9.84
CA CYS A 61 -0.20 8.98 8.67
C CYS A 61 -0.96 8.63 7.38
N LEU A 62 -1.77 7.57 7.43
CA LEU A 62 -2.60 7.14 6.30
C LEU A 62 -3.56 8.26 5.87
N PHE A 63 -4.31 8.82 6.81
CA PHE A 63 -5.31 9.86 6.51
C PHE A 63 -4.67 11.11 5.93
N ALA A 64 -3.55 11.56 6.49
CA ALA A 64 -2.81 12.71 5.97
C ALA A 64 -2.31 12.46 4.54
N ALA A 65 -1.74 11.28 4.27
CA ALA A 65 -1.21 10.92 2.95
C ALA A 65 -2.31 10.78 1.89
N VAL A 66 -3.42 10.11 2.22
CA VAL A 66 -4.58 9.96 1.32
C VAL A 66 -5.20 11.32 1.03
N LYS A 67 -5.49 12.13 2.06
CA LYS A 67 -6.06 13.48 1.89
C LYS A 67 -5.18 14.38 1.04
N SER A 68 -3.87 14.32 1.22
CA SER A 68 -2.90 15.09 0.43
C SER A 68 -2.89 14.66 -1.04
N THR A 69 -3.03 13.36 -1.30
CA THR A 69 -3.05 12.82 -2.68
C THR A 69 -4.37 13.13 -3.38
N VAL A 70 -5.49 12.95 -2.70
CA VAL A 70 -6.83 13.35 -3.17
C VAL A 70 -6.84 14.85 -3.49
N LYS A 71 -6.28 15.69 -2.61
CA LYS A 71 -6.17 17.14 -2.82
C LYS A 71 -5.28 17.53 -4.01
N ARG A 72 -4.20 16.80 -4.28
CA ARG A 72 -3.39 17.06 -5.48
C ARG A 72 -4.13 16.64 -6.75
N ASN A 73 -4.85 15.53 -6.69
CA ASN A 73 -5.58 15.00 -7.84
C ASN A 73 -6.80 15.86 -8.22
N MET A 74 -7.47 16.51 -7.25
CA MET A 74 -8.60 17.40 -7.56
C MET A 74 -8.20 18.62 -8.40
N VAL A 75 -6.94 19.07 -8.31
CA VAL A 75 -6.47 20.23 -9.08
C VAL A 75 -6.31 19.88 -10.57
N ILE A 76 -6.11 18.60 -10.88
CA ILE A 76 -5.85 18.11 -12.24
C ILE A 76 -7.12 17.50 -12.84
N ALA A 77 -7.96 16.87 -12.03
CA ALA A 77 -9.19 16.23 -12.46
C ALA A 77 -10.34 17.24 -12.55
N MET A 78 -10.55 17.82 -13.73
CA MET A 78 -11.64 18.77 -13.99
C MET A 78 -13.03 18.16 -13.83
N ASP A 79 -13.20 16.87 -14.16
CA ASP A 79 -14.54 16.24 -14.30
C ASP A 79 -14.63 14.83 -13.65
N ARG A 80 -13.68 14.49 -12.77
CA ARG A 80 -13.70 13.20 -12.06
C ARG A 80 -13.46 13.40 -10.57
N ALA A 81 -14.30 12.75 -9.76
CA ALA A 81 -14.07 12.68 -8.33
C ALA A 81 -12.68 12.08 -8.04
N PRO A 82 -11.86 12.71 -7.18
CA PRO A 82 -10.52 12.23 -6.89
C PRO A 82 -10.56 10.87 -6.18
N VAL A 83 -9.93 9.85 -6.78
CA VAL A 83 -9.91 8.49 -6.24
C VAL A 83 -8.87 8.38 -5.10
N PRO A 84 -9.27 7.92 -3.90
CA PRO A 84 -8.36 7.69 -2.79
C PRO A 84 -7.51 6.43 -3.02
N ARG A 85 -6.22 6.51 -2.70
CA ARG A 85 -5.20 5.51 -3.06
C ARG A 85 -4.29 5.23 -1.86
N CYS A 86 -3.88 3.97 -1.71
CA CYS A 86 -2.89 3.55 -0.72
C CYS A 86 -1.55 4.30 -0.91
N PRO A 87 -0.96 4.88 0.15
CA PRO A 87 0.30 5.61 0.03
C PRO A 87 1.51 4.72 -0.31
N VAL A 88 1.39 3.40 -0.13
CA VAL A 88 2.49 2.45 -0.38
C VAL A 88 2.46 1.95 -1.82
N CYS A 89 1.36 1.29 -2.23
CA CYS A 89 1.26 0.64 -3.55
C CYS A 89 0.33 1.34 -4.54
N ARG A 90 -0.34 2.44 -4.14
CA ARG A 90 -1.31 3.19 -4.96
C ARG A 90 -2.56 2.40 -5.39
N ALA A 91 -2.85 1.25 -4.75
CA ALA A 91 -4.14 0.58 -4.92
C ALA A 91 -5.31 1.48 -4.46
N GLU A 92 -6.49 1.32 -5.05
CA GLU A 92 -7.70 2.07 -4.66
C GLU A 92 -8.17 1.69 -3.26
N ILE A 93 -8.76 2.66 -2.57
CA ILE A 93 -9.40 2.45 -1.27
C ILE A 93 -10.92 2.62 -1.46
N PRO A 94 -11.66 1.56 -1.82
CA PRO A 94 -13.11 1.63 -2.02
C PRO A 94 -13.84 2.01 -0.73
N GLY A 95 -14.89 2.82 -0.84
CA GLY A 95 -15.70 3.23 0.32
C GLY A 95 -15.04 4.27 1.24
N TRP A 96 -13.95 4.89 0.79
CA TRP A 96 -13.31 5.96 1.55
C TRP A 96 -14.17 7.22 1.61
N ASP A 97 -14.48 7.65 2.83
CA ASP A 97 -15.33 8.80 3.16
C ASP A 97 -14.55 9.97 3.80
N GLY A 98 -13.23 9.82 3.96
CA GLY A 98 -12.37 10.78 4.66
C GLY A 98 -12.48 10.77 6.20
N ARG A 99 -13.32 9.89 6.76
CA ARG A 99 -13.49 9.68 8.21
C ARG A 99 -13.05 8.28 8.67
N GLY A 100 -12.65 7.42 7.72
CA GLY A 100 -12.09 6.09 8.00
C GLY A 100 -12.84 4.96 7.32
N GLY A 101 -13.87 5.26 6.52
CA GLY A 101 -14.47 4.30 5.60
C GLY A 101 -13.42 3.70 4.66
N GLY A 102 -13.64 2.45 4.25
CA GLY A 102 -12.78 1.76 3.29
C GLY A 102 -11.44 1.23 3.83
N VAL A 103 -11.15 1.40 5.13
CA VAL A 103 -9.94 0.85 5.78
C VAL A 103 -10.30 0.15 7.09
N VAL A 104 -9.41 -0.72 7.57
CA VAL A 104 -9.61 -1.49 8.81
C VAL A 104 -8.70 -0.96 9.91
N GLY A 105 -9.27 -0.44 10.99
CA GLY A 105 -8.52 -0.09 12.19
C GLY A 105 -8.11 -1.35 12.96
N LEU A 106 -6.85 -1.45 13.33
CA LEU A 106 -6.31 -2.57 14.11
C LEU A 106 -6.21 -2.19 15.58
N LYS A 107 -6.67 -3.10 16.46
CA LYS A 107 -6.52 -2.97 17.91
C LYS A 107 -5.30 -3.77 18.36
N ALA A 108 -4.19 -3.08 18.63
CA ALA A 108 -3.00 -3.71 19.20
C ALA A 108 -3.29 -4.15 20.66
N GLN A 109 -2.95 -5.40 20.97
CA GLN A 109 -2.98 -5.93 22.34
C GLN A 109 -1.55 -6.27 22.76
N VAL A 110 -1.18 -5.89 23.98
CA VAL A 110 0.11 -6.27 24.56
C VAL A 110 0.00 -7.70 25.05
N VAL A 111 0.92 -8.56 24.61
CA VAL A 111 1.04 -9.95 25.08
C VAL A 111 2.29 -10.02 25.95
N TYR A 112 2.11 -10.39 27.21
CA TYR A 112 3.22 -10.67 28.12
C TYR A 112 3.51 -12.17 28.10
N SER A 113 4.77 -12.54 27.93
CA SER A 113 5.24 -13.90 28.19
C SER A 113 6.01 -13.88 29.50
N LEU A 114 5.50 -14.59 30.51
CA LEU A 114 6.13 -14.78 31.82
C LEU A 114 7.13 -15.93 31.77
#